data_AF-A0A7C1CRF9-F1
#
_entry.id   AF-A0A7C1CRF9-F1
#
_cell.length_a   1.000
_cell.length_b   1.000
_cell.length_c   1.000
_cell.angle_alpha   90.00
_cell.angle_beta   90.00
_cell.angle_gamma   90.00
#
_symmetry.space_group_name_H-M   'P 1'
#
loop_
_entity.id
_entity.type
_entity.pdbx_description
1 polymer ?
#
loop_
_entity_poly.entity_id
_entity_poly.type
_entity_poly.pdbx_seq_one_letter_code
_entity_poly.pdbx_strand_id
1 'polypeptide(L)'
;MITIEIPGRKTLYLENLVLDFNGTLAVDGNLIDGVKERLQKFSNKLNIHVVTADTFGTVTNQLKGIECQVKILKKQQQDRQKKIYLKQLGKKRCAAIGNGYNDWQMLKHAALSIATIQAEGASPQSLKHASIVCNSVSHALDLLLNPNRLVATLRR
;
A
#
# COMPACT_ATOMS: atom_id res chain seq x y z
N MET A 1 10.02 9.79 8.05
CA MET A 1 10.57 9.09 6.87
C MET A 1 11.09 7.71 7.29
N ILE A 2 11.09 6.71 6.41
CA ILE A 2 11.76 5.42 6.59
C ILE A 2 12.86 5.26 5.55
N THR A 3 14.09 4.92 5.98
CA THR A 3 15.21 4.61 5.10
C THR A 3 15.51 3.12 5.14
N ILE A 4 15.67 2.50 3.97
CA ILE A 4 15.95 1.07 3.85
C ILE A 4 17.12 0.86 2.91
N GLU A 5 18.24 0.38 3.44
CA GLU A 5 19.40 -0.04 2.67
C GLU A 5 19.25 -1.50 2.29
N ILE A 6 19.28 -1.79 0.98
CA ILE A 6 19.11 -3.13 0.45
C ILE A 6 20.37 -3.49 -0.35
N PRO A 7 21.18 -4.46 0.13
CA PRO A 7 22.36 -4.91 -0.60
C PRO A 7 22.03 -5.31 -2.05
N GLY A 8 22.86 -4.85 -2.99
CA GLY A 8 22.67 -5.09 -4.43
C GLY A 8 21.53 -4.28 -5.06
N ARG A 9 20.92 -3.32 -4.34
CA ARG A 9 19.90 -2.39 -4.85
C ARG A 9 20.16 -0.97 -4.36
N LYS A 10 19.36 -0.02 -4.85
CA LYS A 10 19.38 1.37 -4.38
C LYS A 10 18.71 1.46 -3.01
N THR A 11 19.25 2.31 -2.14
CA THR A 11 18.60 2.70 -0.89
C THR A 11 17.23 3.32 -1.16
N LEU A 12 16.23 2.90 -0.38
CA LEU A 12 14.88 3.43 -0.45
C LEU A 12 14.72 4.52 0.61
N TYR A 13 14.18 5.68 0.20
CA TYR A 13 13.83 6.79 1.08
C TYR A 13 12.32 6.99 0.99
N LEU A 14 11.58 6.46 1.96
CA LEU A 14 10.14 6.40 1.94
C LEU A 14 9.55 7.50 2.83
N GLU A 15 8.69 8.31 2.25
CA GLU A 15 7.96 9.38 2.94
C GLU A 15 6.46 9.13 2.95
N ASN A 16 5.95 8.41 1.93
CA ASN A 16 4.52 8.18 1.76
C ASN A 16 4.21 6.69 1.74
N LEU A 17 3.15 6.29 2.45
CA LEU A 17 2.54 4.97 2.37
C LEU A 17 1.20 5.09 1.63
N VAL A 18 1.13 4.53 0.43
CA VAL A 18 -0.05 4.58 -0.44
C VAL A 18 -0.74 3.23 -0.43
N LEU A 19 -2.00 3.19 -0.04
CA LEU A 19 -2.73 1.97 0.26
C LEU A 19 -4.02 1.93 -0.56
N ASP A 20 -4.30 0.80 -1.20
CA ASP A 20 -5.68 0.50 -1.58
C ASP A 20 -6.53 0.15 -0.33
N PHE A 21 -7.86 0.16 -0.47
CA PHE A 21 -8.77 -0.14 0.64
C PHE A 21 -9.28 -1.58 0.61
N ASN A 22 -10.27 -1.91 -0.22
CA ASN A 22 -10.82 -3.28 -0.29
C ASN A 22 -9.83 -4.23 -0.97
N GLY A 23 -9.74 -5.48 -0.53
CA GLY A 23 -8.69 -6.42 -0.93
C GLY A 23 -7.33 -6.14 -0.30
N THR A 24 -7.20 -5.04 0.46
CA THR A 24 -5.95 -4.59 1.07
C THR A 24 -6.12 -4.33 2.56
N LEU A 25 -6.64 -3.15 2.96
CA LEU A 25 -6.90 -2.78 4.36
C LEU A 25 -8.21 -3.34 4.90
N ALA A 26 -9.15 -3.63 4.00
CA ALA A 26 -10.49 -4.08 4.31
C ALA A 26 -10.85 -5.31 3.49
N VAL A 27 -11.79 -6.10 4.02
CA VAL A 27 -12.50 -7.16 3.30
C VAL A 27 -13.99 -6.83 3.34
N ASP A 28 -14.65 -6.85 2.19
CA ASP A 28 -16.08 -6.50 2.03
C ASP A 28 -16.45 -5.14 2.67
N GLY A 29 -15.55 -4.16 2.55
CA GLY A 29 -15.76 -2.81 3.11
C GLY A 29 -15.49 -2.67 4.61
N ASN A 30 -15.08 -3.73 5.31
CA ASN A 30 -14.78 -3.71 6.75
C ASN A 30 -13.27 -3.73 6.99
N LEU A 31 -12.77 -2.79 7.78
CA LEU A 31 -11.35 -2.72 8.12
C LEU A 31 -10.92 -4.02 8.83
N ILE A 32 -9.81 -4.59 8.41
CA ILE A 32 -9.28 -5.82 9.01
C ILE A 32 -8.76 -5.52 10.42
N ASP A 33 -9.02 -6.43 11.35
CA ASP A 33 -8.56 -6.34 12.74
C ASP A 33 -7.05 -6.12 12.84
N GLY A 34 -6.64 -5.19 13.70
CA GLY A 34 -5.23 -4.87 13.91
C GLY A 34 -4.61 -3.94 12.85
N VAL A 35 -5.34 -3.57 11.78
CA VAL A 35 -4.82 -2.63 10.77
C VAL A 35 -4.73 -1.22 11.33
N LYS A 36 -5.73 -0.77 12.09
CA LYS A 36 -5.76 0.57 12.68
C LYS A 36 -4.53 0.83 13.55
N GLU A 37 -4.23 -0.09 14.45
CA GLU A 37 -3.11 -0.03 15.40
C GLU A 37 -1.77 -0.05 14.65
N ARG A 38 -1.68 -0.80 13.54
CA ARG A 38 -0.48 -0.82 12.70
C ARG A 38 -0.30 0.49 11.94
N LEU A 39 -1.36 1.04 11.36
CA LEU A 39 -1.31 2.32 10.65
C LEU A 39 -0.88 3.46 11.59
N GLN A 40 -1.39 3.49 12.82
CA GLN A 40 -0.99 4.49 13.82
C GLN A 40 0.51 4.44 14.17
N LYS A 41 1.17 3.29 14.08
CA LYS A 41 2.63 3.18 14.26
C LYS A 41 3.43 3.90 13.17
N PHE A 42 2.80 4.25 12.05
CA PHE A 42 3.41 5.00 10.96
C PHE A 42 3.13 6.50 10.98
N SER A 43 2.19 7.01 11.78
CA SER A 43 1.78 8.42 11.76
C SER A 43 2.95 9.41 11.86
N ASN A 44 3.96 9.11 12.70
CA ASN A 44 5.15 9.96 12.85
C ASN A 44 6.29 9.64 11.86
N LYS A 45 6.10 8.65 10.98
CA LYS A 45 7.14 8.10 10.09
C LYS A 45 6.81 8.26 8.62
N LEU A 46 5.55 8.16 8.22
CA LEU A 46 5.11 8.22 6.83
C LEU A 46 3.77 8.96 6.73
N ASN A 47 3.58 9.72 5.66
CA ASN A 47 2.26 10.23 5.31
C ASN A 47 1.42 9.06 4.77
N ILE A 48 0.27 8.80 5.38
CA ILE A 48 -0.60 7.68 4.99
C ILE A 48 -1.64 8.21 4.01
N HIS A 49 -1.74 7.55 2.86
CA HIS A 49 -2.71 7.86 1.81
C HIS A 49 -3.52 6.60 1.48
N VAL A 50 -4.84 6.66 1.65
CA VAL A 50 -5.75 5.59 1.21
C VAL A 50 -6.42 6.02 -0.08
N VAL A 51 -6.18 5.28 -1.16
CA VAL A 51 -6.62 5.61 -2.52
C VAL A 51 -7.58 4.54 -3.01
N THR A 52 -8.86 4.86 -3.08
CA THR A 52 -9.92 3.86 -3.28
C THR A 52 -11.03 4.36 -4.18
N ALA A 53 -11.74 3.42 -4.81
CA ALA A 53 -13.01 3.69 -5.47
C ALA A 53 -14.18 3.86 -4.48
N ASP A 54 -13.97 3.47 -3.22
CA ASP A 54 -14.98 3.45 -2.15
C ASP A 54 -16.29 2.76 -2.55
N THR A 55 -16.15 1.57 -3.13
CA THR A 55 -17.27 0.80 -3.69
C THR A 55 -18.42 0.59 -2.70
N PHE A 56 -18.11 0.42 -1.41
CA PHE A 56 -19.11 0.21 -0.35
C PHE A 56 -19.53 1.50 0.36
N GLY A 57 -18.91 2.65 0.07
CA GLY A 57 -19.21 3.91 0.76
C GLY A 57 -18.79 3.93 2.23
N THR A 58 -17.94 3.00 2.67
CA THR A 58 -17.60 2.79 4.08
C THR A 58 -16.29 3.43 4.49
N VAL A 59 -15.43 3.83 3.53
CA VAL A 59 -14.02 4.17 3.83
C VAL A 59 -13.87 5.26 4.88
N THR A 60 -14.70 6.30 4.82
CA THR A 60 -14.66 7.43 5.77
C THR A 60 -14.96 6.98 7.21
N ASN A 61 -15.94 6.10 7.38
CA ASN A 61 -16.32 5.60 8.70
C ASN A 61 -15.28 4.62 9.25
N GLN A 62 -14.79 3.72 8.39
CA GLN A 62 -13.83 2.68 8.76
C GLN A 62 -12.45 3.26 9.12
N LEU A 63 -12.05 4.37 8.49
CA LEU A 63 -10.79 5.05 8.77
C LEU A 63 -10.91 6.13 9.86
N LYS A 64 -12.06 6.23 10.54
CA LYS A 64 -12.25 7.23 11.60
C LYS A 64 -11.23 7.03 12.74
N GLY A 65 -10.52 8.11 13.06
CA GLY A 65 -9.46 8.11 14.07
C GLY A 65 -8.13 7.53 13.59
N ILE A 66 -7.96 7.35 12.28
CA ILE A 66 -6.67 7.06 11.65
C ILE A 66 -6.20 8.32 10.94
N GLU A 67 -5.00 8.78 11.26
CA GLU A 67 -4.39 9.94 10.61
C GLU A 67 -3.94 9.56 9.19
N CYS A 68 -4.82 9.77 8.21
CA CYS A 68 -4.57 9.46 6.82
C CYS A 68 -5.34 10.39 5.88
N GLN A 69 -4.82 10.54 4.66
CA GLN A 69 -5.49 11.24 3.57
C GLN A 69 -6.27 10.23 2.72
N VAL A 70 -7.57 10.45 2.57
CA VAL A 70 -8.41 9.61 1.72
C VAL A 70 -8.56 10.25 0.34
N LYS A 71 -8.17 9.54 -0.71
CA LYS A 71 -8.36 9.92 -2.10
C LYS A 71 -9.41 9.01 -2.76
N ILE A 72 -10.60 9.56 -2.96
CA ILE A 72 -11.67 8.88 -3.71
C ILE A 72 -11.42 9.01 -5.22
N LEU A 73 -11.49 7.89 -5.92
CA LEU A 73 -11.27 7.79 -7.37
C LEU A 73 -12.58 7.90 -8.14
N LYS A 74 -12.49 8.39 -9.39
CA LYS A 74 -13.59 8.27 -10.35
C LYS A 74 -13.69 6.83 -10.85
N LYS A 75 -14.89 6.40 -11.29
CA LYS A 75 -15.16 5.01 -11.72
C LYS A 75 -14.27 4.53 -12.87
N GLN A 76 -13.95 5.37 -13.86
CA GLN A 76 -13.15 4.95 -15.02
C GLN A 76 -11.64 5.11 -14.80
N GLN A 77 -10.83 4.21 -15.35
CA GLN A 77 -9.35 4.30 -15.36
C GLN A 77 -8.72 4.45 -13.97
N GLN A 78 -9.22 3.70 -12.98
CA GLN A 78 -8.74 3.77 -11.59
C GLN A 78 -7.24 3.45 -11.47
N ASP A 79 -6.74 2.52 -12.28
CA ASP A 79 -5.32 2.19 -12.38
C ASP A 79 -4.47 3.39 -12.80
N ARG A 80 -4.91 4.10 -13.84
CA ARG A 80 -4.25 5.32 -14.30
C ARG A 80 -4.33 6.43 -13.25
N GLN A 81 -5.47 6.58 -12.58
CA GLN A 81 -5.63 7.58 -11.53
C GLN A 81 -4.71 7.29 -10.33
N LYS A 82 -4.60 6.03 -9.86
CA LYS A 82 -3.66 5.64 -8.79
C LYS A 82 -2.22 5.92 -9.19
N LYS A 83 -1.82 5.64 -10.44
CA LYS A 83 -0.49 6.01 -10.96
C LYS A 83 -0.24 7.51 -10.95
N ILE A 84 -1.21 8.31 -11.38
CA ILE A 84 -1.09 9.78 -11.41
C ILE A 84 -0.91 10.30 -9.98
N TYR A 85 -1.72 9.81 -9.04
CA TYR A 85 -1.64 10.20 -7.64
C TYR A 85 -0.28 9.84 -7.02
N LEU A 86 0.20 8.61 -7.24
CA LEU A 86 1.55 8.18 -6.83
C LEU A 86 2.64 9.08 -7.42
N LYS A 87 2.50 9.52 -8.68
CA LYS A 87 3.45 10.45 -9.31
C LYS A 87 3.43 11.83 -8.62
N GLN A 88 2.26 12.34 -8.26
CA GLN A 88 2.10 13.63 -7.57
C GLN A 88 2.79 13.63 -6.20
N LEU A 89 2.74 12.49 -5.48
CA LEU A 89 3.42 12.31 -4.19
C LEU A 89 4.94 12.11 -4.32
N GLY A 90 5.47 12.00 -5.54
CA GLY A 90 6.86 11.65 -5.79
C GLY A 90 7.08 10.14 -5.65
N LYS A 91 6.70 9.39 -6.69
CA LYS A 91 6.75 7.90 -6.73
C LYS A 91 8.02 7.22 -6.19
N LYS A 92 9.19 7.86 -6.30
CA LYS A 92 10.48 7.35 -5.78
C LYS A 92 10.57 7.38 -4.24
N ARG A 93 9.62 8.02 -3.56
CA ARG A 93 9.51 8.12 -2.10
C ARG A 93 8.25 7.45 -1.56
N CYS A 94 7.61 6.62 -2.37
CA CYS A 94 6.36 5.96 -2.01
C CYS A 94 6.57 4.45 -1.82
N ALA A 95 6.08 3.93 -0.69
CA ALA A 95 5.71 2.53 -0.56
C ALA A 95 4.24 2.37 -0.94
N ALA A 96 3.91 1.36 -1.74
CA ALA A 96 2.55 1.10 -2.18
C ALA A 96 2.11 -0.32 -1.79
N ILE A 97 0.89 -0.46 -1.26
CA ILE A 97 0.27 -1.76 -0.98
C ILE A 97 -1.08 -1.82 -1.68
N GLY A 98 -1.32 -2.92 -2.40
CA GLY A 98 -2.55 -3.13 -3.15
C GLY A 98 -2.75 -4.59 -3.50
N ASN A 99 -3.83 -4.88 -4.20
CA ASN A 99 -4.25 -6.25 -4.49
C ASN A 99 -4.93 -6.35 -5.86
N GLY A 100 -5.88 -5.46 -6.11
CA GLY A 100 -6.80 -5.55 -7.25
C GLY A 100 -6.12 -5.22 -8.57
N TYR A 101 -6.79 -5.51 -9.69
CA TYR A 101 -6.26 -5.12 -11.01
C TYR A 101 -6.02 -3.62 -11.09
N ASN A 102 -6.86 -2.79 -10.46
CA ASN A 102 -6.67 -1.35 -10.47
C ASN A 102 -5.38 -0.86 -9.77
N ASP A 103 -4.62 -1.72 -9.08
CA ASP A 103 -3.38 -1.33 -8.40
C ASP A 103 -2.12 -1.49 -9.25
N TRP A 104 -2.17 -2.24 -10.35
CA TRP A 104 -0.95 -2.70 -11.01
C TRP A 104 -0.03 -1.55 -11.43
N GLN A 105 -0.59 -0.42 -11.88
CA GLN A 105 0.21 0.74 -12.27
C GLN A 105 0.82 1.45 -11.07
N MET A 106 0.12 1.51 -9.93
CA MET A 106 0.67 2.06 -8.70
C MET A 106 1.85 1.20 -8.22
N LEU A 107 1.63 -0.12 -8.13
CA LEU A 107 2.64 -1.07 -7.68
C LEU A 107 3.87 -1.08 -8.60
N LYS A 108 3.67 -1.04 -9.92
CA LYS A 108 4.77 -0.99 -10.90
C LYS A 108 5.70 0.22 -10.74
N HIS A 109 5.17 1.36 -10.29
CA HIS A 109 5.91 2.63 -10.32
C HIS A 109 6.38 3.12 -8.94
N ALA A 110 5.94 2.48 -7.86
CA ALA A 110 6.36 2.80 -6.50
C ALA A 110 7.84 2.42 -6.27
N ALA A 111 8.48 3.07 -5.30
CA ALA A 111 9.85 2.72 -4.91
C ALA A 111 9.91 1.36 -4.22
N LEU A 112 8.87 1.06 -3.44
CA LEU A 112 8.60 -0.24 -2.85
C LEU A 112 7.14 -0.58 -3.12
N SER A 113 6.88 -1.81 -3.59
CA SER A 113 5.53 -2.29 -3.85
C SER A 113 5.32 -3.65 -3.19
N ILE A 114 4.23 -3.77 -2.45
CA ILE A 114 3.81 -5.03 -1.82
C ILE A 114 2.41 -5.36 -2.33
N ALA A 115 2.24 -6.54 -2.92
CA ALA A 115 0.91 -7.06 -3.18
C ALA A 115 0.45 -7.91 -2.00
N THR A 116 -0.81 -7.77 -1.59
CA THR A 116 -1.43 -8.66 -0.61
C THR A 116 -2.40 -9.59 -1.32
N ILE A 117 -2.53 -10.85 -0.89
CA ILE A 117 -3.52 -11.79 -1.45
C ILE A 117 -4.86 -11.64 -0.72
N GLN A 118 -4.85 -11.65 0.61
CA GLN A 118 -6.05 -11.54 1.47
C GLN A 118 -7.13 -12.58 1.13
N ALA A 119 -8.32 -12.43 1.73
CA ALA A 119 -9.47 -13.29 1.48
C ALA A 119 -10.06 -13.11 0.06
N GLU A 120 -9.88 -11.94 -0.55
CA GLU A 120 -10.44 -11.62 -1.88
C GLU A 120 -9.59 -12.14 -3.05
N GLY A 121 -8.43 -12.75 -2.77
CA GLY A 121 -7.44 -13.13 -3.78
C GLY A 121 -6.77 -11.90 -4.40
N ALA A 122 -5.72 -12.07 -5.22
CA ALA A 122 -5.01 -10.95 -5.84
C ALA A 122 -5.00 -11.06 -7.37
N SER A 123 -5.04 -9.90 -8.04
CA SER A 123 -4.89 -9.85 -9.48
C SER A 123 -3.48 -10.31 -9.89
N PRO A 124 -3.35 -11.28 -10.83
CA PRO A 124 -2.05 -11.69 -11.37
C PRO A 124 -1.25 -10.52 -11.93
N GLN A 125 -1.94 -9.50 -12.46
CA GLN A 125 -1.29 -8.30 -12.97
C GLN A 125 -0.63 -7.49 -11.85
N SER A 126 -1.27 -7.37 -10.69
CA SER A 126 -0.69 -6.68 -9.52
C SER A 126 0.43 -7.49 -8.88
N LEU A 127 0.27 -8.81 -8.77
CA LEU A 127 1.32 -9.71 -8.30
C LEU A 127 2.59 -9.60 -9.15
N LYS A 128 2.44 -9.59 -10.48
CA LYS A 128 3.55 -9.50 -11.43
C LYS A 128 4.40 -8.22 -11.28
N HIS A 129 3.80 -7.11 -10.84
CA HIS A 129 4.49 -5.82 -10.71
C HIS A 129 4.87 -5.45 -9.27
N ALA A 130 4.56 -6.31 -8.30
CA ALA A 130 4.95 -6.11 -6.92
C ALA A 130 6.39 -6.55 -6.67
N SER A 131 7.07 -5.90 -5.72
CA SER A 131 8.41 -6.29 -5.27
C SER A 131 8.36 -7.43 -4.25
N ILE A 132 7.28 -7.49 -3.47
CA ILE A 132 7.01 -8.53 -2.46
C ILE A 132 5.54 -8.91 -2.56
N VAL A 133 5.23 -10.19 -2.31
CA VAL A 133 3.85 -10.68 -2.14
C VAL A 133 3.69 -11.15 -0.70
N CYS A 134 2.58 -10.77 -0.07
CA CYS A 134 2.21 -11.15 1.29
C CYS A 134 0.82 -11.80 1.29
N ASN A 135 0.60 -12.77 2.18
CA ASN A 135 -0.73 -13.36 2.34
C ASN A 135 -1.73 -12.35 2.94
N SER A 136 -1.28 -11.44 3.81
CA SER A 136 -2.13 -10.43 4.46
C SER A 136 -1.45 -9.06 4.55
N VAL A 137 -2.27 -8.02 4.69
CA VAL A 137 -1.82 -6.63 4.91
C VAL A 137 -1.12 -6.45 6.24
N SER A 138 -1.51 -7.22 7.26
CA SER A 138 -0.82 -7.23 8.55
C SER A 138 0.65 -7.59 8.37
N HIS A 139 0.95 -8.64 7.60
CA HIS A 139 2.33 -8.99 7.26
C HIS A 139 3.01 -7.90 6.43
N ALA A 140 2.33 -7.33 5.44
CA ALA A 140 2.88 -6.26 4.60
C ALA A 140 3.27 -5.00 5.41
N LEU A 141 2.42 -4.57 6.34
CA LEU A 141 2.69 -3.46 7.26
C LEU A 141 3.81 -3.84 8.24
N ASP A 142 3.80 -5.06 8.79
CA ASP A 142 4.84 -5.51 9.73
C ASP A 142 6.23 -5.61 9.07
N LEU A 143 6.33 -5.82 7.75
CA LEU A 143 7.58 -5.72 6.98
C LEU A 143 8.12 -4.29 6.92
N LEU A 144 7.23 -3.29 6.80
CA LEU A 144 7.62 -1.87 6.82
C LEU A 144 8.03 -1.42 8.23
N LEU A 145 7.41 -1.97 9.28
CA LEU A 145 7.79 -1.71 10.68
C LEU A 145 9.11 -2.40 11.04
N ASN A 146 9.46 -3.50 10.38
CA ASN A 146 10.68 -4.27 10.62
C ASN A 146 11.51 -4.44 9.34
N PRO A 147 12.19 -3.38 8.85
CA PRO A 147 12.86 -3.37 7.55
C PRO A 147 13.87 -4.49 7.31
N ASN A 148 14.49 -5.06 8.35
CA ASN A 148 15.41 -6.21 8.21
C ASN A 148 14.75 -7.42 7.54
N ARG A 149 13.46 -7.67 7.80
CA ARG A 149 12.70 -8.75 7.14
C ARG A 149 12.53 -8.48 5.65
N LEU A 150 12.28 -7.22 5.31
CA LEU A 150 12.13 -6.76 3.93
C LEU A 150 13.45 -6.85 3.16
N VAL A 151 14.58 -6.48 3.80
CA VAL A 151 15.91 -6.60 3.22
C VAL A 151 16.25 -8.05 2.89
N ALA A 152 15.92 -8.99 3.77
CA ALA A 152 16.17 -10.42 3.54
C ALA A 152 15.48 -10.95 2.27
N THR A 153 14.27 -10.44 1.96
CA THR A 153 13.52 -10.79 0.74
C THR A 153 14.06 -10.12 -0.52
N LEU A 154 14.57 -8.88 -0.42
CA LEU A 154 14.90 -8.06 -1.59
C LEU A 154 16.38 -8.03 -1.97
N ARG A 155 17.30 -8.34 -1.06
CA ARG A 155 18.75 -8.34 -1.34
C ARG A 155 19.08 -9.21 -2.56
N ARG A 156 20.11 -8.83 -3.29
CA ARG A 156 20.68 -9.61 -4.40
C ARG A 156 22.03 -10.16 -4.01
#